data_AF-A0A0Q8ZW99-F1
#
_entry.id   AF-A0A0Q8ZW99-F1
#
_cell.length_a   1.000
_cell.length_b   1.000
_cell.length_c   1.000
_cell.angle_alpha   90.00
_cell.angle_beta   90.00
_cell.angle_gamma   90.00
#
_symmetry.space_group_name_H-M   'P 1'
#
loop_
_entity.id
_entity.type
_entity.pdbx_description
1 polymer ?
#
loop_
_entity_poly.entity_id
_entity_poly.type
_entity_poly.pdbx_seq_one_letter_code
_entity_poly.pdbx_strand_id
1 'polypeptide(L)'
;MKNSKLFIFALALAAVLMISCSKGRNKLINSWKVTAVEPKTPISDSLKTVILTDGTLTFTKDGHVTGFLTREITNGTYALTKGGKNLVIKDEVGTPYPCESTITNDELVLDTKEMKLTLKKI
;
A
#
# COMPACT_ATOMS: atom_id res chain seq x y z
N MET A 1 -25.89 -35.89 -22.65
CA MET A 1 -24.66 -35.46 -21.95
C MET A 1 -24.41 -33.98 -22.24
N LYS A 2 -24.64 -33.05 -21.29
CA LYS A 2 -24.28 -31.62 -21.46
C LYS A 2 -23.64 -31.06 -20.18
N ASN A 3 -22.31 -31.09 -20.17
CA ASN A 3 -21.38 -30.03 -19.74
C ASN A 3 -21.49 -29.42 -18.32
N SER A 4 -21.63 -30.23 -17.28
CA SER A 4 -21.60 -29.78 -15.86
C SER A 4 -20.21 -29.36 -15.31
N LYS A 5 -19.16 -29.32 -16.15
CA LYS A 5 -17.77 -29.06 -15.70
C LYS A 5 -17.36 -27.57 -15.67
N LEU A 6 -18.17 -26.68 -16.26
CA LEU A 6 -17.85 -25.25 -16.37
C LEU A 6 -18.05 -24.46 -15.07
N PHE A 7 -18.95 -24.90 -14.18
CA PHE A 7 -19.23 -24.18 -12.93
C PHE A 7 -18.17 -24.39 -11.84
N ILE A 8 -17.52 -25.56 -11.80
CA ILE A 8 -16.51 -25.87 -10.78
C ILE A 8 -15.22 -25.06 -11.02
N PHE A 9 -14.86 -24.82 -12.29
CA PHE A 9 -13.70 -24.00 -12.65
C PHE A 9 -13.90 -22.51 -12.33
N ALA A 10 -15.12 -22.00 -12.49
CA ALA A 10 -15.45 -20.60 -12.16
C ALA A 10 -15.38 -20.34 -10.64
N LEU A 11 -15.83 -21.30 -9.82
CA LEU A 11 -15.82 -21.16 -8.35
C LEU A 11 -14.41 -21.31 -7.77
N ALA A 12 -13.57 -22.18 -8.35
CA ALA A 12 -12.18 -22.33 -7.95
C ALA A 12 -11.35 -21.06 -8.25
N LEU A 13 -11.58 -20.40 -9.38
CA LEU A 13 -10.87 -19.17 -9.75
C LEU A 13 -11.23 -17.99 -8.83
N ALA A 14 -12.51 -17.88 -8.42
CA ALA A 14 -12.96 -16.87 -7.47
C ALA A 14 -12.34 -17.05 -6.06
N ALA A 15 -12.18 -18.30 -5.61
CA ALA A 15 -11.54 -18.60 -4.33
C ALA A 15 -10.04 -18.25 -4.31
N VAL A 16 -9.32 -18.46 -5.42
CA VAL A 16 -7.88 -18.12 -5.52
C VAL A 16 -7.65 -16.60 -5.50
N LEU A 17 -8.57 -15.81 -6.08
CA LEU A 17 -8.50 -14.35 -6.05
C LEU A 17 -8.74 -13.78 -4.64
N MET A 18 -9.57 -14.43 -3.82
CA MET A 18 -9.87 -13.97 -2.44
C MET A 18 -8.73 -14.27 -1.44
N ILE A 19 -7.99 -15.37 -1.60
CA ILE A 19 -6.90 -15.75 -0.67
C ILE A 19 -5.65 -14.88 -0.89
N SER A 20 -5.42 -14.41 -2.12
CA SER A 20 -4.28 -13.53 -2.44
C SER A 20 -4.49 -12.11 -1.89
N CYS A 21 -5.74 -11.63 -1.85
CA CYS A 21 -6.08 -10.29 -1.37
C CYS A 21 -5.91 -10.12 0.16
N SER A 22 -6.05 -11.20 0.95
CA SER A 22 -6.00 -11.14 2.41
C SER A 22 -4.57 -11.23 2.99
N LYS A 23 -3.66 -11.96 2.35
CA LYS A 23 -2.29 -12.16 2.87
C LYS A 23 -1.45 -10.87 2.91
N GLY A 24 -1.49 -10.05 1.86
CA GLY A 24 -0.80 -8.76 1.84
C GLY A 24 -1.40 -7.77 2.83
N ARG A 25 -2.74 -7.75 2.93
CA ARG A 25 -3.47 -6.85 3.82
C ARG A 25 -3.13 -7.09 5.28
N ASN A 26 -3.11 -8.35 5.72
CA ASN A 26 -2.79 -8.69 7.11
C ASN A 26 -1.38 -8.25 7.55
N LYS A 27 -0.39 -8.24 6.63
CA LYS A 27 0.96 -7.78 6.95
C LYS A 27 1.07 -6.27 7.02
N LEU A 28 0.30 -5.56 6.18
CA LEU A 28 0.27 -4.11 6.08
C LEU A 28 -0.39 -3.43 7.28
N ILE A 29 -1.37 -4.07 7.92
CA ILE A 29 -2.09 -3.53 9.08
C ILE A 29 -1.11 -3.31 10.25
N ASN A 30 -0.64 -2.07 10.37
CA ASN A 30 0.27 -1.58 11.38
C ASN A 30 0.54 -0.08 11.19
N SER A 31 1.35 0.47 12.09
CA SER A 31 2.02 1.76 11.91
C SER A 31 3.40 1.54 11.30
N TRP A 32 3.80 2.46 10.43
CA TRP A 32 5.05 2.41 9.67
C TRP A 32 5.71 3.77 9.70
N LYS A 33 7.01 3.81 9.96
CA LYS A 33 7.84 5.02 9.98
C LYS A 33 8.75 5.05 8.76
N VAL A 34 8.78 6.17 8.03
CA VAL A 34 9.75 6.34 6.94
C VAL A 34 11.16 6.38 7.51
N THR A 35 12.06 5.58 6.93
CA THR A 35 13.48 5.46 7.36
C THR A 35 14.44 5.78 6.23
N ALA A 36 14.02 5.65 4.96
CA ALA A 36 14.81 6.05 3.82
C ALA A 36 13.94 6.67 2.71
N VAL A 37 14.53 7.66 2.03
CA VAL A 37 13.96 8.35 0.87
C VAL A 37 15.01 8.34 -0.23
N GLU A 38 14.69 7.67 -1.33
CA GLU A 38 15.51 7.55 -2.55
C GLU A 38 14.79 8.32 -3.69
N PRO A 39 15.15 9.58 -3.96
CA PRO A 39 14.50 10.37 -5.01
C PRO A 39 14.81 9.84 -6.40
N LYS A 40 13.80 9.77 -7.28
CA LYS A 40 13.93 9.47 -8.72
C LYS A 40 13.82 10.73 -9.57
N THR A 41 13.11 11.73 -9.04
CA THR A 41 13.08 13.09 -9.56
C THR A 41 13.69 14.04 -8.53
N PRO A 42 14.17 15.23 -8.93
CA PRO A 42 14.64 16.24 -7.99
C PRO A 42 13.55 16.58 -6.96
N ILE A 43 13.88 16.45 -5.68
CA ILE A 43 13.06 16.92 -4.55
C ILE A 43 13.93 17.84 -3.69
N SER A 44 13.32 18.79 -2.97
CA SER A 44 14.09 19.66 -2.07
C SER A 44 14.58 18.89 -0.85
N ASP A 45 15.73 19.30 -0.32
CA ASP A 45 16.26 18.74 0.93
C ASP A 45 15.33 19.00 2.11
N SER A 46 14.60 20.13 2.09
CA SER A 46 13.57 20.44 3.09
C SER A 46 12.45 19.40 3.08
N LEU A 47 11.91 19.05 1.90
CA LEU A 47 10.87 18.04 1.78
C LEU A 47 11.38 16.67 2.20
N LYS A 48 12.59 16.29 1.78
CA LYS A 48 13.22 15.02 2.20
C LYS A 48 13.36 14.93 3.72
N THR A 49 13.77 16.03 4.36
CA THR A 49 13.94 16.10 5.82
C THR A 49 12.60 15.95 6.54
N VAL A 50 11.55 16.62 6.06
CA VAL A 50 10.19 16.50 6.60
C VAL A 50 9.67 15.06 6.43
N ILE A 51 9.83 14.46 5.26
CA ILE A 51 9.43 13.05 5.02
C ILE A 51 10.15 12.11 6.00
N LEU A 52 11.45 12.27 6.23
CA LEU A 52 12.19 11.41 7.17
C LEU A 52 11.77 11.65 8.63
N THR A 53 11.52 12.90 9.01
CA THR A 53 11.21 13.29 10.40
C THR A 53 9.78 12.97 10.78
N ASP A 54 8.82 13.21 9.88
CA ASP A 54 7.38 13.14 10.17
C ASP A 54 6.68 12.00 9.43
N GLY A 55 7.31 11.48 8.37
CA GLY A 55 6.74 10.45 7.51
C GLY A 55 6.32 9.22 8.28
N THR A 56 5.02 8.98 8.34
CA THR A 56 4.37 7.88 9.05
C THR A 56 3.13 7.44 8.29
N LEU A 57 2.81 6.15 8.33
CA LEU A 57 1.56 5.63 7.78
C LEU A 57 0.99 4.58 8.73
N THR A 58 -0.28 4.71 9.09
CA THR A 58 -1.00 3.77 9.92
C THR A 58 -2.13 3.17 9.12
N PHE A 59 -2.08 1.85 8.88
CA PHE A 59 -3.10 1.12 8.13
C PHE A 59 -3.98 0.29 9.07
N THR A 60 -5.29 0.41 8.90
CA THR A 60 -6.27 -0.28 9.75
C THR A 60 -7.01 -1.39 9.00
N LYS A 61 -7.63 -2.31 9.74
CA LYS A 61 -8.31 -3.50 9.18
C LYS A 61 -9.51 -3.17 8.30
N ASP A 62 -10.18 -2.08 8.61
CA ASP A 62 -11.36 -1.55 7.91
C ASP A 62 -11.02 -0.78 6.63
N GLY A 63 -9.73 -0.69 6.26
CA GLY A 63 -9.31 -0.11 4.98
C GLY A 63 -8.95 1.37 5.04
N HIS A 64 -8.81 1.95 6.24
CA HIS A 64 -8.37 3.33 6.42
C HIS A 64 -6.86 3.44 6.56
N VAL A 65 -6.34 4.61 6.18
CA VAL A 65 -4.95 4.98 6.35
C VAL A 65 -4.86 6.42 6.84
N THR A 66 -3.98 6.64 7.81
CA THR A 66 -3.64 7.98 8.33
C THR A 66 -2.13 8.18 8.41
N GLY A 67 -1.69 9.44 8.51
CA GLY A 67 -0.29 9.79 8.72
C GLY A 67 0.20 10.89 7.79
N PHE A 68 1.47 10.85 7.42
CA PHE A 68 2.13 11.85 6.59
C PHE A 68 3.09 11.20 5.59
N LEU A 69 3.06 11.65 4.34
CA LEU A 69 4.11 11.37 3.35
C LEU A 69 4.64 12.69 2.79
N THR A 70 3.94 13.28 1.83
CA THR A 70 4.20 14.63 1.30
C THR A 70 3.18 15.65 1.79
N ARG A 71 2.05 15.14 2.29
CA ARG A 71 0.94 15.85 2.88
C ARG A 71 0.36 14.98 3.99
N GLU A 72 -0.40 15.61 4.86
CA GLU A 72 -1.16 14.92 5.89
C GLU A 72 -2.29 14.09 5.26
N ILE A 73 -2.52 12.91 5.83
CA ILE A 73 -3.60 11.99 5.51
C ILE A 73 -4.37 11.79 6.80
N THR A 74 -5.48 12.49 6.96
CA THR A 74 -6.33 12.42 8.16
C THR A 74 -7.39 11.33 8.06
N ASN A 75 -7.97 11.14 6.87
CA ASN A 75 -9.04 10.17 6.63
C ASN A 75 -8.89 9.49 5.25
N GLY A 76 -7.72 8.88 5.03
CA GLY A 76 -7.43 8.20 3.79
C GLY A 76 -8.04 6.79 3.73
N THR A 77 -8.17 6.27 2.52
CA THR A 77 -8.48 4.85 2.28
C THR A 77 -7.36 4.20 1.50
N TYR A 78 -7.21 2.87 1.62
CA TYR A 78 -6.22 2.14 0.86
C TYR A 78 -6.77 0.85 0.23
N ALA A 79 -6.19 0.49 -0.91
CA ALA A 79 -6.46 -0.77 -1.58
C ALA A 79 -5.16 -1.47 -1.99
N LEU A 80 -5.08 -2.76 -1.68
CA LEU A 80 -4.04 -3.63 -2.23
C LEU A 80 -4.57 -4.32 -3.48
N THR A 81 -3.84 -4.18 -4.57
CA THR A 81 -4.13 -4.81 -5.86
C THR A 81 -2.95 -5.67 -6.29
N LYS A 82 -3.11 -6.46 -7.36
CA LYS A 82 -2.05 -7.35 -7.89
C LYS A 82 -1.41 -8.25 -6.82
N GLY A 83 -2.20 -8.76 -5.88
CA GLY A 83 -1.71 -9.62 -4.79
C GLY A 83 -0.84 -8.91 -3.75
N GLY A 84 -1.01 -7.60 -3.55
CA GLY A 84 -0.25 -6.81 -2.58
C GLY A 84 1.02 -6.16 -3.14
N LYS A 85 1.27 -6.33 -4.45
CA LYS A 85 2.39 -5.69 -5.16
C LYS A 85 2.11 -4.25 -5.60
N ASN A 86 0.87 -3.79 -5.43
CA ASN A 86 0.48 -2.43 -5.74
C ASN A 86 -0.48 -1.91 -4.66
N LEU A 87 -0.02 -0.92 -3.90
CA LEU A 87 -0.77 -0.21 -2.89
C LEU A 87 -1.31 1.10 -3.48
N VAL A 88 -2.61 1.30 -3.40
CA VAL A 88 -3.24 2.55 -3.81
C VAL A 88 -3.74 3.24 -2.56
N ILE A 89 -3.20 4.42 -2.26
CA ILE A 89 -3.67 5.28 -1.18
C ILE A 89 -4.55 6.37 -1.79
N LYS A 90 -5.70 6.66 -1.20
CA LYS A 90 -6.58 7.76 -1.62
C LYS A 90 -6.83 8.66 -0.42
N ASP A 91 -6.39 9.91 -0.51
CA ASP A 91 -6.76 10.95 0.46
C ASP A 91 -8.21 11.41 0.25
N GLU A 92 -8.75 12.16 1.22
CA GLU A 92 -10.13 12.65 1.18
C GLU A 92 -10.38 13.60 -0.02
N VAL A 93 -9.34 14.30 -0.48
CA VAL A 93 -9.38 15.29 -1.56
C VAL A 93 -9.33 14.64 -2.96
N GLY A 94 -8.94 13.36 -3.05
CA GLY A 94 -9.49 12.45 -4.05
C GLY A 94 -8.57 12.06 -5.20
N THR A 95 -7.26 12.29 -5.15
CA THR A 95 -6.34 11.72 -6.15
C THR A 95 -5.73 10.42 -5.63
N PRO A 96 -6.03 9.26 -6.26
CA PRO A 96 -5.35 8.01 -5.93
C PRO A 96 -3.84 8.13 -6.16
N TYR A 97 -3.07 7.68 -5.18
CA TYR A 97 -1.62 7.61 -5.21
C TYR A 97 -1.18 6.14 -5.31
N PRO A 98 -1.01 5.61 -6.54
CA PRO A 98 -0.55 4.25 -6.75
C PRO A 98 0.94 4.13 -6.47
N CYS A 99 1.31 3.14 -5.67
CA CYS A 99 2.67 2.78 -5.32
C CYS A 99 2.89 1.31 -5.67
N GLU A 100 3.96 1.00 -6.39
CA GLU A 100 4.46 -0.38 -6.38
C GLU A 100 4.93 -0.70 -4.96
N SER A 101 4.47 -1.81 -4.41
CA SER A 101 4.63 -2.09 -2.99
C SER A 101 5.29 -3.43 -2.71
N THR A 102 6.26 -3.43 -1.80
CA THR A 102 6.78 -4.65 -1.18
C THR A 102 6.43 -4.63 0.29
N ILE A 103 5.73 -5.67 0.76
CA ILE A 103 5.18 -5.75 2.12
C ILE A 103 5.73 -7.01 2.78
N THR A 104 6.60 -6.81 3.77
CA THR A 104 7.16 -7.88 4.60
C THR A 104 6.58 -7.79 6.01
N ASN A 105 7.18 -8.50 6.97
CA ASN A 105 6.70 -8.47 8.36
C ASN A 105 7.14 -7.20 9.09
N ASP A 106 8.30 -6.65 8.73
CA ASP A 106 8.97 -5.53 9.40
C ASP A 106 9.20 -4.32 8.48
N GLU A 107 9.09 -4.51 7.17
CA GLU A 107 9.36 -3.48 6.17
C GLU A 107 8.24 -3.31 5.15
N LEU A 108 7.96 -2.05 4.82
CA LEU A 108 7.10 -1.61 3.73
C LEU A 108 7.92 -0.73 2.80
N VAL A 109 8.04 -1.15 1.53
CA VAL A 109 8.67 -0.33 0.49
C VAL A 109 7.58 0.19 -0.44
N LEU A 110 7.56 1.50 -0.66
CA LEU A 110 6.69 2.17 -1.62
C LEU A 110 7.54 2.78 -2.71
N ASP A 111 7.38 2.26 -3.92
CA ASP A 111 8.05 2.77 -5.10
C ASP A 111 7.03 3.56 -5.95
N THR A 112 7.30 4.85 -6.13
CA THR A 112 6.50 5.77 -6.91
C THR A 112 7.32 6.32 -8.08
N LYS A 113 6.67 7.11 -8.94
CA LYS A 113 7.36 7.79 -10.04
C LYS A 113 8.38 8.81 -9.52
N GLU A 114 8.10 9.48 -8.42
CA GLU A 114 8.92 10.57 -7.88
C GLU A 114 10.05 10.06 -6.99
N MET A 115 9.81 8.99 -6.23
CA MET A 115 10.73 8.51 -5.20
C MET A 115 10.42 7.07 -4.80
N LYS A 116 11.39 6.44 -4.16
CA LYS A 116 11.21 5.20 -3.41
C LYS A 116 11.36 5.48 -1.92
N LEU A 117 10.42 4.97 -1.14
CA LEU A 117 10.34 5.12 0.30
C LEU A 117 10.52 3.75 0.94
N THR A 118 11.35 3.68 1.98
CA THR A 118 11.44 2.50 2.85
C THR A 118 10.91 2.86 4.21
N LEU A 119 9.93 2.10 4.69
CA LEU A 119 9.30 2.28 5.98
C LEU A 119 9.50 1.03 6.85
N LYS A 120 9.76 1.26 8.13
CA LYS A 120 9.86 0.20 9.14
C LYS A 120 8.62 0.21 10.05
N LYS A 121 8.17 -0.98 10.42
CA LYS A 121 7.05 -1.16 11.36
C LYS A 121 7.41 -0.57 12.74
N ILE A 122 6.45 0.08 13.39
CA ILE A 122 6.59 0.67 14.73
C ILE A 122 5.49 0.20 15.68
#